data_AF-A0A699WSP1-F1
#
_entry.id   AF-A0A699WSP1-F1
#
_cell.length_a   1.000
_cell.length_b   1.000
_cell.length_c   1.000
_cell.angle_alpha   90.00
_cell.angle_beta   90.00
_cell.angle_gamma   90.00
#
_symmetry.space_group_name_H-M   'P 1'
#
loop_
_entity.id
_entity.type
_entity.pdbx_description
1 polymer ?
#
loop_
_entity_poly.entity_id
_entity_poly.type
_entity_poly.pdbx_seq_one_letter_code
_entity_poly.pdbx_strand_id
1 'polypeptide(L)'
;MSRVKCYNYKKEGHFAKDCKKSKVKDCEYYKTKMLLAKKDKDEQVFLAEDQAWMESSSDSDQEINENMVFMAQIEKVLSDSEASSSSAGEKISKVSYYLSESKSEFEYETSEYYD
;
A
#
# COMPACT_ATOMS: atom_id res chain seq x y z
N MET A 1 68.04 -8.34 15.61
CA MET A 1 66.94 -7.34 15.51
C MET A 1 65.68 -7.97 16.07
N SER A 2 65.22 -7.54 17.25
CA SER A 2 64.03 -8.13 17.89
C SER A 2 62.77 -7.64 17.18
N ARG A 3 61.90 -8.58 16.78
CA ARG A 3 60.57 -8.25 16.24
C ARG A 3 59.67 -7.85 17.40
N VAL A 4 59.42 -6.55 17.55
CA VAL A 4 58.49 -6.05 18.56
C VAL A 4 57.07 -6.16 17.99
N LYS A 5 56.10 -6.65 18.76
CA LYS A 5 54.70 -6.71 18.33
C LYS A 5 54.10 -5.30 18.38
N CYS A 6 53.65 -4.78 17.25
CA CYS A 6 52.93 -3.50 17.20
C CYS A 6 51.56 -3.65 17.87
N TYR A 7 51.34 -2.91 18.96
CA TYR A 7 50.11 -2.97 19.77
C TYR A 7 48.84 -2.68 18.95
N ASN A 8 48.95 -1.80 17.94
CA ASN A 8 47.82 -1.41 17.10
C ASN A 8 47.36 -2.50 16.11
N TYR A 9 48.23 -3.42 15.70
CA TYR A 9 47.91 -4.36 14.61
C TYR A 9 47.95 -5.84 15.01
N LYS A 10 48.34 -6.18 16.25
CA LYS A 10 48.45 -7.56 16.80
C LYS A 10 49.20 -8.55 15.89
N LYS A 11 49.93 -8.07 14.88
CA LYS A 11 50.78 -8.85 13.97
C LYS A 11 52.25 -8.55 14.28
N GLU A 12 53.12 -9.52 14.04
CA GLU A 12 54.57 -9.36 14.16
C GLU A 12 55.06 -8.40 13.05
N GLY A 13 55.54 -7.22 13.42
CA GLY A 13 55.90 -6.19 12.44
C GLY A 13 56.37 -4.89 13.09
N HIS A 14 57.09 -4.08 12.30
CA HIS A 14 57.87 -2.86 12.59
C HIS A 14 57.56 -2.08 13.90
N PHE A 15 58.58 -1.38 14.41
CA PHE A 15 58.42 -0.45 15.54
C PHE A 15 57.20 0.45 15.31
N ALA A 16 56.43 0.71 16.36
CA ALA A 16 55.17 1.47 16.29
C ALA A 16 55.30 2.83 15.57
N LYS A 17 56.52 3.37 15.48
CA LYS A 17 56.88 4.59 14.74
C LYS A 17 56.67 4.49 13.21
N ASP A 18 56.83 3.30 12.63
CA ASP A 18 56.69 3.07 11.19
C ASP A 18 55.26 2.64 10.79
N CYS A 19 54.35 2.59 11.76
CA CYS A 19 53.00 2.11 11.55
C CYS A 19 52.10 3.24 11.03
N LYS A 20 51.68 3.15 9.76
CA LYS A 20 50.74 4.10 9.14
C LYS A 20 49.40 4.04 9.88
N LYS A 21 49.12 5.05 10.73
CA LYS A 21 47.87 5.15 11.50
C LYS A 21 46.66 5.05 10.54
N SER A 22 45.72 4.16 10.85
CA SER A 22 44.42 4.16 10.19
C SER A 22 43.71 5.49 10.48
N LYS A 23 42.91 5.97 9.51
CA LYS A 23 42.07 7.15 9.72
C LYS A 23 41.03 6.80 10.80
N VAL A 24 41.29 7.23 12.03
CA VAL A 24 40.32 7.16 13.11
C VAL A 24 39.13 8.03 12.69
N LYS A 25 37.96 7.41 12.57
CA LYS A 25 36.72 8.12 12.26
C LYS A 25 36.29 8.88 13.52
N ASP A 26 36.05 10.17 13.35
CA ASP A 26 35.57 11.06 14.41
C ASP A 26 34.08 10.81 14.73
N CYS A 27 33.62 11.29 15.88
CA CYS A 27 32.23 11.35 16.29
C CYS A 27 31.33 11.98 15.22
N GLU A 28 31.77 13.06 14.55
CA GLU A 28 30.99 13.72 13.50
C GLU A 28 30.73 12.82 12.28
N TYR A 29 31.68 11.94 11.95
CA TYR A 29 31.48 10.94 10.91
C TYR A 29 30.35 9.98 11.27
N TYR A 30 30.32 9.50 12.52
CA TYR A 30 29.29 8.56 12.97
C TYR A 30 27.91 9.22 13.08
N LYS A 31 27.83 10.46 13.58
CA LYS A 31 26.58 11.25 13.58
C LYS A 31 26.00 11.38 12.17
N THR A 32 26.85 11.73 11.19
CA THR A 32 26.43 11.89 9.80
C THR A 32 25.94 10.58 9.20
N LYS A 33 26.65 9.46 9.46
CA LYS A 33 26.23 8.13 8.99
C LYS A 33 24.91 7.67 9.61
N MET A 34 24.66 7.99 10.88
CA MET A 34 23.41 7.64 11.56
C MET A 34 22.23 8.46 11.02
N LEU A 35 22.43 9.75 10.74
CA LEU A 35 21.41 10.60 10.11
C LEU A 35 21.03 10.12 8.71
N LEU A 36 22.01 9.74 7.89
CA LEU A 36 21.77 9.15 6.57
C LEU A 36 20.96 7.86 6.67
N ALA A 37 21.40 6.93 7.54
CA ALA A 37 20.71 5.65 7.72
C ALA A 37 19.30 5.78 8.34
N LYS A 38 18.93 6.94 8.90
CA LYS A 38 17.58 7.24 9.35
C LYS A 38 16.72 7.73 8.18
N LYS A 39 17.22 8.66 7.38
CA LYS A 39 16.56 9.11 6.14
C LYS A 39 16.27 7.96 5.19
N ASP A 40 17.23 7.06 4.99
CA ASP A 40 17.05 5.88 4.12
C ASP A 40 15.91 4.97 4.61
N LYS A 41 15.66 4.90 5.94
CA LYS A 41 14.55 4.11 6.50
C LYS A 41 13.23 4.83 6.35
N ASP A 42 13.20 6.14 6.62
CA ASP A 42 11.99 6.95 6.49
C ASP A 42 11.51 6.95 5.03
N GLU A 43 12.44 7.04 4.07
CA GLU A 43 12.14 6.91 2.63
C GLU A 43 11.64 5.51 2.26
N GLN A 44 12.21 4.44 2.85
CA GLN A 44 11.74 3.09 2.60
C GLN A 44 10.31 2.83 3.15
N VAL A 45 9.98 3.42 4.30
CA VAL A 45 8.63 3.36 4.87
C VAL A 45 7.65 4.08 3.97
N PHE A 46 8.02 5.27 3.47
CA PHE A 46 7.18 6.04 2.56
C PHE A 46 6.87 5.27 1.26
N LEU A 47 7.89 4.63 0.66
CA LEU A 47 7.71 3.81 -0.53
C LEU A 47 6.80 2.59 -0.30
N ALA A 48 6.83 2.00 0.90
CA ALA A 48 5.98 0.86 1.24
C ALA A 48 4.51 1.28 1.40
N GLU A 49 4.26 2.47 1.96
CA GLU A 49 2.92 3.03 2.10
C GLU A 49 2.31 3.38 0.74
N ASP A 50 3.08 4.04 -0.14
CA ASP A 50 2.66 4.34 -1.51
C ASP A 50 2.31 3.06 -2.29
N GLN A 51 3.10 1.99 -2.12
CA GLN A 51 2.84 0.70 -2.76
C GLN A 51 1.57 0.04 -2.23
N ALA A 52 1.37 0.01 -0.90
CA ALA A 52 0.18 -0.58 -0.30
C ALA A 52 -1.11 0.14 -0.72
N TRP A 53 -1.05 1.46 -0.87
CA TRP A 53 -2.18 2.26 -1.37
C TRP A 53 -2.51 1.95 -2.84
N MET A 54 -1.50 1.85 -3.70
CA MET A 54 -1.69 1.49 -5.11
C MET A 54 -2.24 0.07 -5.28
N GLU A 55 -1.77 -0.90 -4.48
CA GLU A 55 -2.27 -2.28 -4.50
C GLU A 55 -3.74 -2.35 -4.04
N SER A 56 -4.10 -1.65 -2.97
CA SER A 56 -5.49 -1.59 -2.47
C SER A 56 -6.47 -0.96 -3.48
N SER A 57 -5.99 -0.01 -4.30
CA SER A 57 -6.81 0.60 -5.35
C SER A 57 -7.19 -0.40 -6.45
N SER A 58 -6.33 -1.37 -6.76
CA SER A 58 -6.57 -2.31 -7.86
C SER A 58 -7.67 -3.34 -7.57
N ASP A 59 -7.87 -3.70 -6.31
CA ASP A 59 -8.97 -4.59 -5.90
C ASP A 59 -10.35 -3.95 -6.14
N SER A 60 -10.43 -2.60 -6.04
CA SER A 60 -11.68 -1.87 -6.26
C SER A 60 -12.15 -1.89 -7.72
N ASP A 61 -11.22 -1.89 -8.68
CA ASP A 61 -11.56 -1.93 -10.11
C ASP A 61 -12.26 -3.25 -10.50
N GLN A 62 -11.85 -4.35 -9.88
CA GLN A 62 -12.49 -5.66 -10.08
C GLN A 62 -13.91 -5.67 -9.50
N GLU A 63 -14.07 -5.18 -8.27
CA GLU A 63 -15.37 -5.11 -7.59
C GLU A 63 -16.38 -4.24 -8.36
N ILE A 64 -15.93 -3.09 -8.90
CA ILE A 64 -16.75 -2.21 -9.73
C ILE A 64 -17.23 -2.93 -11.00
N ASN A 65 -16.35 -3.68 -11.67
CA ASN A 65 -16.70 -4.42 -12.88
C ASN A 65 -17.69 -5.56 -12.60
N GLU A 66 -17.52 -6.30 -11.50
CA GLU A 66 -18.46 -7.35 -11.09
C GLU A 66 -19.85 -6.78 -10.78
N ASN A 67 -19.90 -5.66 -10.05
CA ASN A 67 -21.14 -4.95 -9.73
C ASN A 67 -21.85 -4.42 -10.98
N MET A 68 -21.09 -3.90 -11.96
CA MET A 68 -21.64 -3.44 -13.23
C MET A 68 -22.30 -4.59 -14.03
N VAL A 69 -21.63 -5.75 -14.10
CA VAL A 69 -22.17 -6.95 -14.77
C VAL A 69 -23.41 -7.47 -14.05
N PHE A 70 -23.43 -7.45 -12.71
CA PHE A 70 -24.58 -7.86 -11.91
C PHE A 70 -25.80 -6.95 -12.15
N MET A 71 -25.59 -5.63 -12.19
CA MET A 71 -26.66 -4.66 -12.51
C MET A 71 -27.26 -4.88 -13.90
N ALA A 72 -26.41 -5.12 -14.91
CA ALA A 72 -26.87 -5.42 -16.27
C ALA A 72 -27.68 -6.73 -16.33
N GLN A 73 -27.30 -7.75 -15.54
CA GLN A 73 -28.07 -8.99 -15.44
C GLN A 73 -29.44 -8.77 -14.78
N ILE A 74 -29.52 -7.96 -13.71
CA ILE A 74 -30.79 -7.60 -13.07
C ILE A 74 -31.69 -6.85 -14.06
N GLU A 75 -31.16 -5.83 -14.73
CA GLU A 75 -31.91 -5.02 -15.70
C GLU A 75 -32.47 -5.89 -16.84
N LYS A 76 -31.69 -6.86 -17.31
CA LYS A 76 -32.13 -7.85 -18.28
C LYS A 76 -33.26 -8.73 -17.74
N VAL A 77 -33.13 -9.28 -16.53
CA VAL A 77 -34.17 -10.13 -15.90
C VAL A 77 -35.47 -9.34 -15.69
N LEU A 78 -35.38 -8.06 -15.32
CA LEU A 78 -36.54 -7.18 -15.19
C LEU A 78 -37.21 -6.93 -16.55
N SER A 79 -36.42 -6.66 -17.58
CA SER A 79 -36.92 -6.45 -18.95
C SER A 79 -37.60 -7.71 -19.52
N ASP A 80 -37.00 -8.88 -19.29
CA ASP A 80 -37.55 -10.17 -19.69
C ASP A 80 -38.84 -10.50 -18.89
N SER A 81 -38.93 -10.07 -17.62
CA SER A 81 -40.12 -10.25 -16.76
C SER A 81 -41.29 -9.35 -17.18
N GLU A 82 -41.04 -8.08 -17.53
CA GLU A 82 -42.06 -7.18 -18.08
C GLU A 82 -42.63 -7.73 -19.40
N ALA A 83 -41.78 -8.30 -20.26
CA ALA A 83 -42.21 -8.96 -21.49
C ALA A 83 -43.00 -10.27 -21.26
N SER A 84 -42.77 -10.94 -20.12
CA SER A 84 -43.41 -12.21 -19.74
C SER A 84 -44.65 -12.04 -18.85
N SER A 85 -44.93 -10.83 -18.37
CA SER A 85 -45.92 -10.54 -17.33
C SER A 85 -47.32 -10.33 -17.90
N SER A 86 -48.05 -11.44 -18.09
CA SER A 86 -49.52 -11.45 -18.24
C SER A 86 -50.26 -11.83 -16.94
N SER A 87 -49.61 -12.09 -15.79
CA SER A 87 -50.36 -12.43 -14.55
C SER A 87 -49.65 -12.31 -13.16
N ALA A 88 -48.65 -11.45 -12.94
CA ALA A 88 -47.87 -11.47 -11.67
C ALA A 88 -47.58 -10.10 -11.00
N GLY A 89 -48.53 -9.17 -11.03
CA GLY A 89 -48.32 -7.75 -10.63
C GLY A 89 -47.91 -7.46 -9.18
N GLU A 90 -48.20 -8.32 -8.20
CA GLU A 90 -47.87 -8.02 -6.79
C GLU A 90 -46.40 -8.27 -6.41
N LYS A 91 -45.72 -9.22 -7.06
CA LYS A 91 -44.32 -9.54 -6.73
C LYS A 91 -43.33 -8.54 -7.33
N ILE A 92 -43.67 -7.96 -8.47
CA ILE A 92 -42.84 -6.97 -9.19
C ILE A 92 -42.76 -5.67 -8.37
N SER A 93 -43.86 -5.24 -7.76
CA SER A 93 -43.91 -4.01 -6.94
C SER A 93 -43.04 -4.07 -5.67
N LYS A 94 -42.86 -5.25 -5.08
CA LYS A 94 -42.02 -5.42 -3.89
C LYS A 94 -40.53 -5.38 -4.25
N VAL A 95 -40.17 -5.98 -5.38
CA VAL A 95 -38.79 -5.94 -5.90
C VAL A 95 -38.41 -4.51 -6.31
N SER A 96 -39.32 -3.76 -6.95
CA SER A 96 -39.06 -2.37 -7.32
C SER A 96 -38.89 -1.45 -6.11
N TYR A 97 -39.65 -1.68 -5.03
CA TYR A 97 -39.55 -0.89 -3.79
C TYR A 97 -38.16 -1.02 -3.14
N TYR A 98 -37.70 -2.25 -2.89
CA TYR A 98 -36.38 -2.47 -2.29
C TYR A 98 -35.25 -1.99 -3.20
N LEU A 99 -35.38 -2.11 -4.52
CA LEU A 99 -34.38 -1.63 -5.46
C LEU A 99 -34.27 -0.09 -5.47
N SER A 100 -35.41 0.61 -5.38
CA SER A 100 -35.43 2.06 -5.21
C SER A 100 -34.79 2.50 -3.90
N GLU A 101 -35.01 1.74 -2.83
CA GLU A 101 -34.41 1.98 -1.52
C GLU A 101 -32.88 1.85 -1.59
N SER A 102 -32.37 0.74 -2.14
CA SER A 102 -30.92 0.54 -2.31
C SER A 102 -30.25 1.59 -3.21
N LYS A 103 -30.96 2.08 -4.24
CA LYS A 103 -30.43 3.14 -5.10
C LYS A 103 -30.31 4.47 -4.35
N SER A 104 -31.30 4.81 -3.52
CA SER A 104 -31.24 6.01 -2.67
C SER A 104 -30.14 5.90 -1.61
N GLU A 105 -29.86 4.68 -1.13
CA GLU A 105 -28.80 4.44 -0.16
C GLU A 105 -27.41 4.69 -0.77
N PHE A 106 -27.16 4.18 -1.98
CA PHE A 106 -25.91 4.44 -2.68
C PHE A 106 -25.68 5.93 -3.01
N GLU A 107 -26.75 6.66 -3.35
CA GLU A 107 -26.67 8.09 -3.65
C GLU A 107 -26.35 8.95 -2.41
N TYR A 108 -26.82 8.59 -1.20
CA TYR A 108 -26.41 9.31 0.02
C TYR A 108 -24.95 9.02 0.38
N GLU A 109 -24.52 7.76 0.29
CA GLU A 109 -23.19 7.34 0.73
C GLU A 109 -22.11 7.99 -0.15
N THR A 110 -22.38 8.09 -1.44
CA THR A 110 -21.52 8.83 -2.38
C THR A 110 -21.56 10.34 -2.15
N SER A 111 -22.66 10.91 -1.66
CA SER A 111 -22.73 12.34 -1.31
C SER A 111 -21.93 12.69 -0.06
N GLU A 112 -21.92 11.84 0.97
CA GLU A 112 -21.18 12.11 2.22
C GLU A 112 -19.65 11.99 2.06
N TYR A 113 -19.17 11.27 1.04
CA TYR A 113 -17.74 11.12 0.79
C TYR A 113 -17.07 12.38 0.19
N TYR A 114 -17.86 13.31 -0.37
CA TYR A 114 -17.35 14.50 -1.08
C TYR A 114 -17.59 15.84 -0.35
N ASP A 115 -18.12 15.83 0.88
CA ASP A 115 -18.20 17.00 1.79
C ASP A 115 -17.01 17.04 2.79
#